data_AF-A0A848GHN3-F1
#
_entry.id   AF-A0A848GHN3-F1
#
_cell.length_a   1.000
_cell.length_b   1.000
_cell.length_c   1.000
_cell.angle_alpha   90.00
_cell.angle_beta   90.00
_cell.angle_gamma   90.00
#
_symmetry.space_group_name_H-M   'P 1'
#
loop_
_entity.id
_entity.type
_entity.pdbx_description
1 polymer ?
#
loop_
_entity_poly.entity_id
_entity_poly.type
_entity_poly.pdbx_seq_one_letter_code
_entity_poly.pdbx_strand_id
1 'polypeptide(L)' 'MSSSTVTLPRQALSIGIEGMTCSSCAARVEKQLARLPGISKATVSFPTESALLESDSVVDLSVPV' A
#
# COMPACT_ATOMS: atom_id res chain seq x y z
N MET A 1 5.12 1.34 -33.64
CA MET A 1 4.31 0.72 -32.57
C MET A 1 5.27 -0.04 -31.66
N SER A 2 5.60 0.52 -30.50
CA SER A 2 6.19 -0.14 -29.31
C SER A 2 6.76 0.95 -28.41
N SER A 3 5.89 1.63 -27.68
CA SER A 3 6.29 2.40 -26.49
C SER A 3 6.50 1.38 -25.38
N SER A 4 7.74 0.94 -25.19
CA SER A 4 8.13 0.14 -24.03
C SER A 4 8.22 1.07 -22.83
N THR A 5 7.14 1.15 -22.05
CA THR A 5 7.12 1.87 -20.78
C THR A 5 8.00 1.10 -19.80
N VAL A 6 9.22 1.59 -19.58
CA VAL A 6 10.10 1.11 -18.50
C VAL A 6 9.46 1.54 -17.19
N THR A 7 8.70 0.64 -16.57
CA THR A 7 8.18 0.83 -15.21
C THR A 7 9.33 0.58 -14.25
N LEU A 8 9.94 1.65 -13.75
CA LEU A 8 10.88 1.61 -12.61
C LEU A 8 10.30 0.73 -11.49
N PRO A 9 11.13 0.00 -10.73
CA PRO A 9 10.66 -0.90 -9.69
C PRO A 9 10.06 -0.08 -8.54
N ARG A 10 8.75 0.21 -8.64
CA ARG A 10 7.96 0.69 -7.49
C ARG A 10 7.99 -0.40 -6.44
N GLN A 11 8.27 -0.03 -5.20
CA GLN A 11 8.30 -0.99 -4.12
C GLN A 11 6.87 -1.26 -3.67
N ALA A 12 6.34 -2.42 -4.05
CA ALA A 12 5.05 -2.89 -3.61
C ALA A 12 5.23 -3.68 -2.30
N LEU A 13 4.66 -3.16 -1.21
CA LEU A 13 4.62 -3.81 0.09
C LEU A 13 3.20 -4.32 0.34
N SER A 14 3.08 -5.61 0.64
CA SER A 14 1.81 -6.20 1.08
C SER A 14 1.85 -6.42 2.59
N ILE A 15 0.91 -5.81 3.31
CA ILE A 15 0.74 -5.99 4.76
C ILE A 15 -0.63 -6.60 5.05
N GLY A 16 -0.69 -7.49 6.05
CA GLY A 16 -1.97 -7.95 6.60
C GLY A 16 -2.50 -6.91 7.58
N ILE A 17 -3.81 -6.65 7.56
CA ILE A 17 -4.45 -5.73 8.49
C ILE A 17 -5.52 -6.46 9.28
N GLU A 18 -5.25 -6.63 10.57
CA GLU A 18 -6.18 -7.22 11.51
C GLU A 18 -7.26 -6.21 11.92
N GLY A 19 -8.48 -6.69 12.19
CA GLY A 19 -9.56 -5.86 12.74
C GLY A 19 -10.34 -5.00 11.73
N MET A 20 -10.06 -5.09 10.43
CA MET A 20 -10.93 -4.50 9.40
C MET A 20 -12.23 -5.28 9.31
N THR A 21 -13.30 -4.76 9.91
CA THR A 21 -14.61 -5.44 10.02
C THR A 21 -15.61 -5.03 8.94
N CYS A 22 -15.32 -3.99 8.15
CA CYS A 22 -16.20 -3.59 7.04
C CYS A 22 -15.46 -2.83 5.93
N SER A 23 -16.11 -2.75 4.76
CA SER A 23 -15.65 -1.98 3.59
C SER A 23 -15.42 -0.49 3.90
N SER A 24 -16.23 0.08 4.80
CA SER A 24 -16.08 1.47 5.27
C SER A 24 -14.78 1.67 6.05
N CYS A 25 -14.36 0.69 6.86
CA CYS A 25 -13.11 0.71 7.59
C CYS A 25 -11.91 0.59 6.65
N ALA A 26 -11.99 -0.32 5.67
CA ALA A 26 -10.97 -0.47 4.63
C ALA A 26 -10.72 0.85 3.88
N ALA A 27 -11.78 1.55 3.46
CA ALA A 27 -11.65 2.84 2.78
C ALA A 27 -11.03 3.94 3.67
N ARG A 28 -11.26 3.91 4.98
CA ARG A 28 -10.60 4.84 5.92
C ARG A 28 -9.11 4.55 6.01
N VAL A 29 -8.76 3.27 6.18
CA VAL A 29 -7.36 2.83 6.29
C VAL A 29 -6.59 3.15 5.01
N GLU A 30 -7.15 2.85 3.84
CA GLU A 30 -6.56 3.19 2.54
C GLU A 30 -6.25 4.69 2.43
N LYS A 31 -7.20 5.55 2.82
CA LYS A 31 -6.99 7.01 2.81
C LYS A 31 -5.91 7.48 3.78
N GLN A 32 -5.77 6.84 4.94
CA GLN A 32 -4.71 7.20 5.89
C GLN A 32 -3.35 6.77 5.35
N LEU A 33 -3.24 5.56 4.81
CA LEU A 33 -2.02 5.04 4.21
C LEU A 33 -1.60 5.87 2.99
N ALA A 34 -2.53 6.23 2.11
CA ALA A 34 -2.27 7.09 0.96
C ALA A 34 -1.79 8.51 1.34
N ARG A 35 -2.02 8.96 2.58
CA ARG A 35 -1.54 10.26 3.09
C ARG A 35 -0.15 10.18 3.71
N LEU A 36 0.40 8.98 3.91
CA LEU A 36 1.72 8.83 4.50
C LEU A 36 2.81 9.31 3.52
N PRO A 37 3.84 10.00 4.03
CA PRO A 37 4.96 10.45 3.20
C PRO A 37 5.71 9.23 2.65
N GLY A 38 5.97 9.22 1.34
CA GLY A 38 6.67 8.14 0.64
C GLY A 38 5.75 7.11 -0.04
N ILE A 39 4.44 7.14 0.24
CA ILE A 39 3.47 6.26 -0.42
C ILE A 39 2.94 6.95 -1.70
N SER A 40 3.20 6.32 -2.85
CA SER A 40 2.67 6.75 -4.15
C SER A 40 1.27 6.20 -4.40
N LYS A 41 0.97 5.00 -3.90
CA LYS A 41 -0.35 4.38 -4.05
C LYS A 41 -0.64 3.45 -2.87
N ALA A 42 -1.87 3.45 -2.40
CA ALA A 42 -2.35 2.51 -1.41
C ALA A 42 -3.64 1.87 -1.92
N THR A 43 -3.78 0.55 -1.78
CA THR A 43 -4.97 -0.21 -2.14
C THR A 43 -5.28 -1.19 -1.02
N VAL A 44 -6.50 -1.19 -0.50
CA VAL A 44 -6.90 -2.10 0.58
C VAL A 44 -7.96 -3.08 0.11
N SER A 45 -7.72 -4.36 0.34
CA SER A 45 -8.65 -5.46 0.07
C SER A 45 -9.23 -6.00 1.37
N PHE A 46 -10.45 -5.56 1.69
CA PHE A 46 -11.25 -6.14 2.78
C PHE A 46 -11.47 -7.66 2.68
N PRO A 47 -11.84 -8.25 1.53
CA PRO A 47 -12.12 -9.69 1.47
C PRO A 47 -10.89 -10.57 1.70
N THR A 48 -9.68 -10.03 1.54
CA THR A 48 -8.42 -10.75 1.76
C THR A 48 -7.66 -10.25 2.99
N GLU A 49 -8.20 -9.28 3.73
CA GLU A 49 -7.57 -8.65 4.90
C GLU A 49 -6.15 -8.13 4.63
N SER A 50 -5.88 -7.69 3.40
CA SER A 50 -4.55 -7.27 2.95
C SER A 50 -4.57 -5.85 2.42
N ALA A 51 -3.49 -5.12 2.66
CA ALA A 51 -3.24 -3.81 2.06
C ALA A 51 -1.95 -3.84 1.23
N LEU A 52 -2.04 -3.32 0.01
CA LEU A 52 -0.94 -3.18 -0.92
C LEU A 52 -0.54 -1.70 -1.00
N LEU A 53 0.74 -1.42 -0.75
CA LEU A 53 1.30 -0.07 -0.74
C LEU A 53 2.42 0.01 -1.77
N GLU A 54 2.30 0.89 -2.75
CA GLU A 54 3.44 1.27 -3.59
C GLU A 54 4.11 2.52 -3.01
N SER A 55 5.38 2.39 -2.64
CA SER A 55 6.25 3.52 -2.33
C SER A 55 7.27 3.76 -3.45
N ASP A 56 7.68 5.03 -3.58
CA ASP A 56 8.75 5.45 -4.50
C ASP A 56 10.14 5.37 -3.82
N SER A 57 10.16 5.20 -2.50
CA SER A 57 11.37 5.24 -1.68
C SER A 57 11.43 4.01 -0.78
N VAL A 58 12.66 3.57 -0.48
CA VAL A 58 12.97 2.55 0.53
C VAL A 58 12.45 3.06 1.87
N VAL A 59 11.26 2.61 2.26
CA VAL A 59 10.75 2.84 3.61
C VAL A 59 11.48 1.86 4.52
N ASP A 60 12.42 2.37 5.30
CA ASP A 60 13.06 1.61 6.37
C ASP A 60 11.99 1.35 7.44
N LEU A 61 11.23 0.26 7.27
CA LEU A 61 10.39 -0.31 8.33
C LEU A 61 11.29 -1.09 9.30
N SER A 62 12.33 -0.44 9.83
CA SER A 62 13.01 -0.92 11.02
C SER A 62 12.13 -0.56 12.21
N VAL A 63 11.07 -1.35 12.39
CA VAL A 63 10.33 -1.39 13.65
C VAL A 63 11.20 -2.21 14.60
N PRO A 64 11.81 -1.62 15.65
CA PRO A 64 12.45 -2.41 16.68
C PRO A 64 11.38 -3.28 17.33
N VAL A 65 11.58 -4.60 17.25
CA VAL A 65 10.83 -5.63 17.97
C VAL A 65 10.86 -5.42 19.48
#